data_AF-A0A091G8J5-F1
#
_entry.id   AF-A0A091G8J5-F1
#
_cell.length_a   1.000
_cell.length_b   1.000
_cell.length_c   1.000
_cell.angle_alpha   90.00
_cell.angle_beta   90.00
_cell.angle_gamma   90.00
#
_symmetry.space_group_name_H-M   'P 1'
#
loop_
_entity.id
_entity.type
_entity.pdbx_description
1 polymer ?
#
loop_
_entity_poly.entity_id
_entity_poly.type
_entity_poly.pdbx_seq_one_letter_code
_entity_poly.pdbx_strand_id
1 'polypeptide(L)'
;MGKSDFLSPKAIANRIKSKGLQKLRWYCQMCQKQCRDENGFKCHCMSESHQRQLLLASENPQQFMDYFSEEFRNDFLELLRRRFGTKRVHNNIVYNEYISHREHIHMNATQWETLTDFTKWLGREGLCKVDETPKGWYIQYIDRDPETIRRQQEQERKKKQDLDDEEKTAKFIEQQVRRGLEGKEVEKPVYTELNRENEEEKVTFNLNKGASTSIPASSKTSSVLGPNALKMVEGAVKRKESAHSSGQSKEKKKKSALDEIMELEEEKKRTARRDYWLQPDIVVKIVTKKLGEKYHKKKAVVKEVIDKYTAVVKMIDSGDKLKLDQTHLETVIPAPGKKVMVLNGGYRGNEGILESINEKRFSATIIIDSGPLKGRRVEDILYEDISKLA
;
A
#
# COMPACT_ATOMS: atom_id res chain seq x y z
N MET A 1 16.78 18.08 -48.08
CA MET A 1 16.98 16.73 -47.51
C MET A 1 15.63 16.05 -47.39
N GLY A 2 15.38 14.95 -48.12
CA GLY A 2 14.09 14.25 -48.08
C GLY A 2 13.86 13.50 -46.76
N LYS A 3 12.61 13.47 -46.27
CA LYS A 3 12.19 12.59 -45.18
C LYS A 3 12.16 11.15 -45.74
N SER A 4 12.98 10.24 -45.19
CA SER A 4 12.97 8.84 -45.63
C SER A 4 11.71 8.12 -45.16
N ASP A 5 11.01 7.43 -46.05
CA ASP A 5 9.76 6.74 -45.75
C ASP A 5 9.83 5.76 -44.58
N PHE A 6 8.68 5.57 -43.93
CA PHE A 6 8.52 4.78 -42.71
C PHE A 6 8.98 3.31 -42.84
N LEU A 7 8.96 2.76 -44.05
CA LEU A 7 9.40 1.41 -44.40
C LEU A 7 10.76 1.36 -45.11
N SER A 8 11.46 2.49 -45.28
CA SER A 8 12.81 2.50 -45.87
C SER A 8 13.75 1.58 -45.08
N PRO A 9 14.63 0.78 -45.72
CA PRO A 9 15.63 -0.02 -45.02
C PRO A 9 16.49 0.79 -44.03
N LYS A 10 16.72 2.08 -44.32
CA LYS A 10 17.43 3.01 -43.42
C LYS A 10 16.59 3.39 -42.18
N ALA A 11 15.27 3.55 -42.34
CA ALA A 11 14.34 3.79 -41.24
C ALA A 11 14.15 2.53 -40.38
N ILE A 12 14.00 1.36 -41.02
CA ILE A 12 13.90 0.05 -40.35
C ILE A 12 15.19 -0.26 -39.59
N ALA A 13 16.36 -0.11 -40.20
CA ALA A 13 17.66 -0.33 -39.54
C ALA A 13 17.87 0.63 -38.36
N ASN A 14 17.41 1.88 -38.46
CA ASN A 14 17.43 2.81 -37.32
C ASN A 14 16.46 2.38 -36.21
N ARG A 15 15.25 1.93 -36.55
CA ARG A 15 14.24 1.43 -35.58
C ARG A 15 14.71 0.16 -34.87
N ILE A 16 15.41 -0.75 -35.57
CA ILE A 16 16.03 -1.94 -34.97
C ILE A 16 17.18 -1.52 -34.04
N LYS A 17 18.06 -0.61 -34.48
CA LYS A 17 19.18 -0.10 -33.66
C LYS A 17 18.71 0.70 -32.43
N SER A 18 17.50 1.26 -32.44
CA SER A 18 16.86 1.93 -31.29
C SER A 18 15.90 1.04 -30.48
N LYS A 19 15.87 -0.28 -30.70
CA LYS A 19 15.16 -1.26 -29.84
C LYS A 19 16.03 -1.81 -28.71
N GLY A 20 17.36 -1.73 -28.83
CA GLY A 20 18.26 -2.07 -27.73
C GLY A 20 18.31 -0.95 -26.68
N LEU A 21 18.45 -1.31 -25.41
CA LEU A 21 18.59 -0.35 -24.30
C LEU A 21 19.98 0.31 -24.35
N GLN A 22 20.10 1.37 -25.16
CA GLN A 22 21.34 2.16 -25.29
C GLN A 22 21.65 2.87 -23.96
N LYS A 23 22.95 3.05 -23.65
CA LYS A 23 23.41 3.66 -22.39
C LYS A 23 22.71 5.01 -22.15
N LEU A 24 22.10 5.16 -20.97
CA LEU A 24 21.28 6.32 -20.57
C LEU A 24 21.97 7.70 -20.59
N ARG A 25 23.30 7.75 -20.82
CA ARG A 25 24.15 8.95 -20.89
C ARG A 25 23.69 10.02 -21.90
N TRP A 26 22.77 9.68 -22.81
CA TRP A 26 22.28 10.56 -23.88
C TRP A 26 20.75 10.73 -23.90
N TYR A 27 20.06 10.48 -22.77
CA TYR A 27 18.63 10.75 -22.63
C TYR A 27 18.35 12.16 -22.08
N CYS A 28 17.35 12.86 -22.61
CA CYS A 28 16.88 14.14 -22.10
C CYS A 28 15.49 14.00 -21.47
N GLN A 29 15.41 14.16 -20.15
CA GLN A 29 14.17 14.05 -19.38
C GLN A 29 13.13 15.11 -19.80
N MET A 30 13.53 16.38 -19.90
CA MET A 30 12.64 17.51 -20.21
C MET A 30 11.93 17.38 -21.57
N CYS A 31 12.55 16.65 -22.50
CA CYS A 31 12.05 16.45 -23.86
C CYS A 31 11.62 14.99 -24.10
N GLN A 32 11.67 14.13 -23.06
CA GLN A 32 11.48 12.67 -23.10
C GLN A 32 12.26 11.95 -24.22
N LYS A 33 13.41 12.50 -24.61
CA LYS A 33 14.08 12.18 -25.88
C LYS A 33 15.39 11.44 -25.68
N GLN A 34 15.44 10.19 -26.15
CA GLN A 34 16.68 9.44 -26.25
C GLN A 34 17.47 9.88 -27.50
N CYS A 35 18.60 10.56 -27.30
CA CYS A 35 19.59 10.76 -28.34
C CYS A 35 20.55 9.54 -28.38
N ARG A 36 21.11 9.29 -29.56
CA ARG A 36 21.82 8.04 -29.88
C ARG A 36 23.33 8.08 -29.72
N ASP A 37 23.91 9.28 -29.81
CA ASP A 37 25.34 9.56 -29.78
C ASP A 37 25.55 10.93 -29.10
N GLU A 38 26.75 11.19 -28.57
CA GLU A 38 27.03 12.43 -27.83
C GLU A 38 26.78 13.71 -28.66
N ASN A 39 27.13 13.70 -29.95
CA ASN A 39 26.83 14.82 -30.85
C ASN A 39 25.33 15.00 -31.09
N GLY A 40 24.57 13.90 -31.14
CA GLY A 40 23.10 13.94 -31.23
C GLY A 40 22.46 14.53 -29.97
N PHE A 41 23.07 14.30 -28.80
CA PHE A 41 22.64 14.94 -27.54
C PHE A 41 23.01 16.43 -27.51
N LYS A 42 24.23 16.81 -27.88
CA LYS A 42 24.65 18.23 -27.98
C LYS A 42 23.77 19.04 -28.93
N CYS A 43 23.51 18.53 -30.14
CA CYS A 43 22.59 19.17 -31.09
C CYS A 43 21.12 19.21 -30.62
N HIS A 44 20.75 18.40 -29.61
CA HIS A 44 19.44 18.48 -28.97
C HIS A 44 19.42 19.52 -27.84
N CYS A 45 20.42 19.60 -26.98
CA CYS A 45 20.51 20.65 -25.96
C CYS A 45 20.58 22.06 -26.59
N MET A 46 21.23 22.17 -27.75
CA MET A 46 21.29 23.40 -28.56
C MET A 46 20.05 23.64 -29.44
N SER A 47 18.98 22.83 -29.33
CA SER A 47 17.77 23.02 -30.14
C SER A 47 16.72 23.88 -29.43
N GLU A 48 16.09 24.78 -30.19
CA GLU A 48 15.09 25.74 -29.69
C GLU A 48 13.97 25.08 -28.88
N SER A 49 13.51 23.88 -29.28
CA SER A 49 12.47 23.15 -28.55
C SER A 49 12.92 22.68 -27.16
N HIS A 50 14.19 22.30 -27.00
CA HIS A 50 14.77 22.00 -25.69
C HIS A 50 14.91 23.27 -24.85
N GLN A 51 15.45 24.34 -25.43
CA GLN A 51 15.61 25.62 -24.74
C GLN A 51 14.26 26.21 -24.29
N ARG A 52 13.21 26.10 -25.11
CA ARG A 52 11.85 26.53 -24.75
C ARG A 52 11.24 25.69 -23.63
N GLN A 53 11.42 24.37 -23.64
CA GLN A 53 10.98 23.52 -22.53
C GLN A 53 11.76 23.79 -21.24
N LEU A 54 13.06 24.10 -21.35
CA LEU A 54 13.89 24.49 -20.20
C LEU A 54 13.49 25.87 -19.64
N LEU A 55 13.10 26.82 -20.50
CA LEU A 55 12.56 28.12 -20.07
C LEU A 55 11.27 27.95 -19.27
N LEU A 56 10.30 27.21 -19.80
CA LEU A 56 9.04 26.89 -19.12
C LEU A 56 9.27 26.13 -17.79
N ALA A 57 10.25 25.23 -17.75
CA ALA A 57 10.65 24.54 -16.52
C ALA A 57 11.32 25.50 -15.50
N SER A 58 12.03 26.53 -15.96
CA SER A 58 12.65 27.53 -15.08
C SER A 58 11.65 28.53 -14.49
N GLU A 59 10.50 28.72 -15.14
CA GLU A 59 9.41 29.57 -14.64
C GLU A 59 8.67 28.94 -13.44
N ASN A 60 8.49 27.61 -13.44
CA ASN A 60 7.73 26.89 -12.40
C ASN A 60 8.39 25.54 -11.98
N PRO A 61 9.65 25.53 -11.51
CA PRO A 61 10.43 24.29 -11.32
C PRO A 61 9.80 23.30 -10.32
N GLN A 62 9.06 23.80 -9.33
CA GLN A 62 8.34 22.94 -8.37
C GLN A 62 7.23 22.13 -9.04
N GLN A 63 6.41 22.73 -9.90
CA GLN A 63 5.29 22.05 -10.56
C GLN A 63 5.76 20.91 -11.48
N PHE A 64 6.91 21.10 -12.16
CA PHE A 64 7.53 20.03 -12.94
C PHE A 64 8.10 18.92 -12.04
N MET A 65 8.71 19.28 -10.91
CA MET A 65 9.23 18.30 -9.93
C MET A 65 8.11 17.47 -9.30
N ASP A 66 6.97 18.09 -8.98
CA ASP A 66 5.78 17.43 -8.47
C ASP A 66 5.21 16.46 -9.52
N TYR A 67 5.05 16.91 -10.77
CA TYR A 67 4.57 16.07 -11.88
C TYR A 67 5.49 14.86 -12.12
N PHE A 68 6.81 15.04 -12.23
CA PHE A 68 7.73 13.92 -12.40
C PHE A 68 7.75 12.98 -11.19
N SER A 69 7.52 13.49 -9.97
CA SER A 69 7.44 12.68 -8.76
C SER A 69 6.14 11.87 -8.69
N GLU A 70 5.00 12.44 -9.13
CA GLU A 70 3.73 11.72 -9.20
C GLU A 70 3.77 10.62 -10.26
N GLU A 71 4.22 10.92 -11.49
CA GLU A 71 4.32 9.92 -12.56
C GLU A 71 5.29 8.78 -12.19
N PHE A 72 6.47 9.11 -11.63
CA PHE A 72 7.42 8.11 -11.13
C PHE A 72 6.80 7.20 -10.07
N ARG A 73 6.07 7.77 -9.11
CA ARG A 73 5.33 7.02 -8.08
C ARG A 73 4.27 6.13 -8.71
N ASN A 74 3.49 6.66 -9.66
CA ASN A 74 2.40 5.95 -10.32
C ASN A 74 2.92 4.73 -11.10
N ASP A 75 3.94 4.90 -11.95
CA ASP A 75 4.60 3.82 -12.67
C ASP A 75 5.18 2.76 -11.72
N PHE A 76 5.88 3.20 -10.66
CA PHE A 76 6.53 2.30 -9.71
C PHE A 76 5.50 1.47 -8.94
N LEU A 77 4.37 2.08 -8.55
CA LEU A 77 3.24 1.35 -7.96
C LEU A 77 2.57 0.41 -8.97
N GLU A 78 2.41 0.78 -10.23
CA GLU A 78 1.84 -0.10 -11.26
C GLU A 78 2.75 -1.32 -11.49
N LEU A 79 4.06 -1.11 -11.62
CA LEU A 79 5.04 -2.19 -11.75
C LEU A 79 5.00 -3.12 -10.54
N LEU A 80 4.99 -2.55 -9.33
CA LEU A 80 4.94 -3.29 -8.08
C LEU A 80 3.65 -4.12 -7.98
N ARG A 81 2.49 -3.52 -8.26
CA ARG A 81 1.18 -4.18 -8.28
C ARG A 81 1.11 -5.29 -9.34
N ARG A 82 1.60 -5.03 -10.56
CA ARG A 82 1.49 -5.92 -11.72
C ARG A 82 2.40 -7.15 -11.65
N ARG A 83 3.64 -7.02 -11.17
CA ARG A 83 4.62 -8.13 -11.16
C ARG A 83 4.76 -8.81 -9.80
N PHE A 84 4.75 -8.05 -8.71
CA PHE A 84 5.05 -8.55 -7.37
C PHE A 84 3.81 -8.68 -6.49
N GLY A 85 2.81 -7.82 -6.71
CA GLY A 85 1.64 -7.71 -5.86
C GLY A 85 2.05 -7.50 -4.41
N THR A 86 1.39 -8.20 -3.50
CA THR A 86 1.61 -8.07 -2.05
C THR A 86 2.75 -8.94 -1.51
N LYS A 87 3.74 -9.32 -2.34
CA LYS A 87 4.96 -10.02 -1.87
C LYS A 87 5.93 -9.02 -1.24
N ARG A 88 6.74 -9.49 -0.28
CA ARG A 88 7.90 -8.73 0.23
C ARG A 88 9.08 -8.92 -0.75
N VAL A 89 9.61 -7.81 -1.27
CA VAL A 89 10.62 -7.79 -2.34
C VAL A 89 11.73 -6.79 -1.99
N HIS A 90 12.97 -7.11 -2.35
CA HIS A 90 14.08 -6.17 -2.15
C HIS A 90 13.99 -5.01 -3.14
N ASN A 91 14.06 -3.77 -2.63
CA ASN A 91 13.68 -2.58 -3.37
C ASN A 91 14.52 -2.34 -4.65
N ASN A 92 15.82 -2.64 -4.62
CA ASN A 92 16.68 -2.50 -5.81
C ASN A 92 16.25 -3.43 -6.96
N ILE A 93 15.54 -4.53 -6.70
CA ILE A 93 15.02 -5.42 -7.76
C ILE A 93 13.91 -4.70 -8.53
N VAL A 94 12.97 -4.08 -7.80
CA VAL A 94 11.85 -3.32 -8.37
C VAL A 94 12.37 -2.10 -9.14
N TYR A 95 13.35 -1.37 -8.58
CA TYR A 95 13.96 -0.23 -9.28
C TYR A 95 14.77 -0.65 -10.52
N ASN A 96 15.54 -1.75 -10.45
CA ASN A 96 16.26 -2.26 -11.63
C ASN A 96 15.31 -2.73 -12.74
N GLU A 97 14.13 -3.23 -12.39
CA GLU A 97 13.09 -3.58 -13.36
C GLU A 97 12.36 -2.34 -13.89
N TYR A 98 12.16 -1.30 -13.07
CA TYR A 98 11.63 -0.01 -13.52
C TYR A 98 12.52 0.64 -14.57
N ILE A 99 13.83 0.79 -14.31
CA ILE A 99 14.78 1.39 -15.26
C ILE A 99 15.02 0.55 -16.53
N SER A 100 14.47 -0.67 -16.61
CA SER A 100 14.47 -1.47 -17.84
C SER A 100 13.47 -0.96 -18.88
N HIS A 101 12.44 -0.21 -18.46
CA HIS A 101 11.50 0.48 -19.35
C HIS A 101 12.17 1.70 -19.98
N ARG A 102 11.97 1.93 -21.29
CA ARG A 102 12.71 2.95 -22.05
C ARG A 102 12.27 4.40 -21.75
N GLU A 103 11.04 4.58 -21.26
CA GLU A 103 10.45 5.88 -20.93
C GLU A 103 10.38 6.13 -19.41
N HIS A 104 11.19 5.43 -18.61
CA HIS A 104 11.25 5.65 -17.16
C HIS A 104 11.74 7.05 -16.80
N ILE A 105 11.23 7.61 -15.70
CA ILE A 105 11.71 8.85 -15.10
C ILE A 105 12.92 8.51 -14.23
N HIS A 106 14.06 9.16 -14.46
CA HIS A 106 15.24 8.93 -13.65
C HIS A 106 15.05 9.54 -12.24
N MET A 107 15.43 8.81 -11.17
CA MET A 107 15.25 9.22 -9.76
C MET A 107 15.63 10.69 -9.49
N ASN A 108 16.78 11.14 -10.01
CA ASN A 108 17.29 12.53 -9.89
C ASN A 108 16.37 13.63 -10.46
N ALA A 109 15.30 13.28 -11.18
CA ALA A 109 14.29 14.21 -11.69
C ALA A 109 13.01 14.23 -10.82
N THR A 110 13.07 13.63 -9.62
CA THR A 110 11.99 13.58 -8.63
C THR A 110 12.45 14.20 -7.31
N GLN A 111 11.52 14.45 -6.39
CA GLN A 111 11.82 14.98 -5.04
C GLN A 111 12.67 14.05 -4.14
N TRP A 112 12.99 12.84 -4.59
CA TRP A 112 13.76 11.85 -3.82
C TRP A 112 15.16 11.67 -4.39
N GLU A 113 16.18 12.27 -3.74
CA GLU A 113 17.59 12.12 -4.17
C GLU A 113 18.09 10.67 -4.08
N THR A 114 17.57 9.90 -3.12
CA THR A 114 17.93 8.50 -2.93
C THR A 114 16.70 7.58 -2.99
N LEU A 115 16.93 6.39 -3.56
CA LEU A 115 15.96 5.29 -3.59
C LEU A 115 15.51 4.85 -2.17
N THR A 116 16.34 5.12 -1.15
CA THR A 116 16.03 4.87 0.27
C THR A 116 15.09 5.91 0.86
N ASP A 117 15.15 7.17 0.42
CA ASP A 117 14.24 8.21 0.91
C ASP A 117 12.87 8.11 0.23
N PHE A 118 12.82 7.61 -1.01
CA PHE A 118 11.59 7.17 -1.65
C PHE A 118 10.90 6.02 -0.87
N THR A 119 11.62 5.00 -0.38
CA THR A 119 10.97 3.95 0.45
C THR A 119 10.49 4.46 1.80
N LYS A 120 11.28 5.30 2.49
CA LYS A 120 10.83 5.99 3.71
C LYS A 120 9.59 6.86 3.46
N TRP A 121 9.43 7.38 2.25
CA TRP A 121 8.25 8.15 1.84
C TRP A 121 7.04 7.25 1.54
N LEU A 122 7.21 6.17 0.76
CA LEU A 122 6.18 5.14 0.51
C LEU A 122 5.63 4.50 1.80
N GLY A 123 6.49 4.33 2.81
CA GLY A 123 6.10 3.86 4.14
C GLY A 123 5.29 4.89 4.93
N ARG A 124 5.61 6.19 4.78
CA ARG A 124 4.87 7.30 5.43
C ARG A 124 3.47 7.52 4.83
N GLU A 125 3.29 7.34 3.52
CA GLU A 125 1.96 7.35 2.90
C GLU A 125 1.12 6.08 3.19
N GLY A 126 1.75 5.03 3.76
CA GLY A 126 1.13 3.74 3.97
C GLY A 126 0.73 3.04 2.65
N LEU A 127 1.47 3.28 1.57
CA LEU A 127 1.30 2.58 0.28
C LEU A 127 2.05 1.24 0.28
N CYS A 128 3.17 1.17 1.00
CA CYS A 128 3.94 -0.05 1.21
C CYS A 128 4.24 -0.25 2.70
N LYS A 129 4.29 -1.50 3.15
CA LYS A 129 5.09 -1.85 4.33
C LYS A 129 6.56 -1.86 3.92
N VAL A 130 7.42 -1.35 4.79
CA VAL A 130 8.83 -1.12 4.50
C VAL A 130 9.66 -1.68 5.65
N ASP A 131 10.44 -2.71 5.36
CA ASP A 131 11.26 -3.42 6.33
C ASP A 131 12.75 -3.17 6.03
N GLU A 132 13.49 -2.59 6.97
CA GLU A 132 14.95 -2.51 6.89
C GLU A 132 15.59 -3.84 7.32
N THR A 133 16.68 -4.24 6.65
CA THR A 133 17.44 -5.44 6.99
C THR A 133 18.94 -5.23 6.72
N PRO A 134 19.84 -6.07 7.28
CA PRO A 134 21.27 -6.01 6.96
C PRO A 134 21.62 -6.24 5.47
N LYS A 135 20.66 -6.67 4.63
CA LYS A 135 20.83 -6.83 3.18
C LYS A 135 20.20 -5.69 2.37
N GLY A 136 19.69 -4.65 3.02
CA GLY A 136 19.03 -3.51 2.40
C GLY A 136 17.51 -3.46 2.65
N TRP A 137 16.87 -2.55 1.92
CA TRP A 137 15.45 -2.19 2.10
C TRP A 137 14.53 -3.15 1.36
N TYR A 138 13.55 -3.70 2.07
CA TYR A 138 12.47 -4.50 1.51
C TYR A 138 11.16 -3.72 1.54
N ILE A 139 10.37 -3.86 0.47
CA ILE A 139 9.04 -3.29 0.36
C ILE A 139 7.99 -4.39 0.13
N GLN A 140 6.79 -4.17 0.65
CA GLN A 140 5.60 -4.99 0.38
C GLN A 140 4.44 -4.05 0.08
N TYR A 141 3.85 -4.15 -1.12
CA TYR A 141 2.69 -3.34 -1.49
C TYR A 141 1.50 -3.63 -0.58
N ILE A 142 0.84 -2.57 -0.10
CA ILE A 142 -0.43 -2.66 0.63
C ILE A 142 -1.54 -2.45 -0.41
N ASP A 143 -2.02 -3.55 -0.99
CA ASP A 143 -3.18 -3.45 -1.89
C ASP A 143 -4.43 -3.08 -1.07
N ARG A 144 -5.02 -1.93 -1.41
CA ARG A 144 -6.22 -1.39 -0.77
C ARG A 144 -7.51 -1.86 -1.46
N ASP A 145 -7.42 -2.53 -2.61
CA ASP A 145 -8.60 -3.04 -3.31
C ASP A 145 -9.19 -4.30 -2.62
N PRO A 146 -10.52 -4.37 -2.41
CA PRO A 146 -11.15 -5.39 -1.58
C PRO A 146 -11.10 -6.80 -2.17
N GLU A 147 -10.90 -6.94 -3.48
CA GLU A 147 -10.77 -8.24 -4.15
C GLU A 147 -9.45 -8.93 -3.81
N THR A 148 -8.34 -8.19 -3.78
CA THR A 148 -7.03 -8.74 -3.43
C THR A 148 -6.98 -9.16 -1.97
N ILE A 149 -7.61 -8.39 -1.07
CA ILE A 149 -7.80 -8.74 0.35
C ILE A 149 -8.59 -10.05 0.49
N ARG A 150 -9.71 -10.20 -0.23
CA ARG A 150 -10.48 -11.46 -0.25
C ARG A 150 -9.64 -12.63 -0.76
N ARG A 151 -8.83 -12.43 -1.81
CA ARG A 151 -7.97 -13.47 -2.40
C ARG A 151 -6.83 -13.88 -1.46
N GLN A 152 -6.26 -12.95 -0.68
CA GLN A 152 -5.34 -13.26 0.40
C GLN A 152 -6.02 -14.08 1.50
N GLN A 153 -7.18 -13.63 2.00
CA GLN A 153 -7.95 -14.34 3.03
C GLN A 153 -8.36 -15.75 2.59
N GLU A 154 -8.68 -15.95 1.31
CA GLU A 154 -8.97 -17.28 0.78
C GLU A 154 -7.72 -18.17 0.72
N GLN A 155 -6.55 -17.62 0.35
CA GLN A 155 -5.28 -18.36 0.38
C GLN A 155 -4.81 -18.67 1.80
N GLU A 156 -5.01 -17.77 2.75
CA GLU A 156 -4.70 -17.98 4.17
C GLU A 156 -5.66 -19.00 4.80
N ARG A 157 -6.95 -18.94 4.46
CA ARG A 157 -7.94 -19.96 4.85
C ARG A 157 -7.57 -21.33 4.27
N LYS A 158 -7.20 -21.41 2.99
CA LYS A 158 -6.72 -22.64 2.34
C LYS A 158 -5.49 -23.20 3.06
N LYS A 159 -4.42 -22.41 3.22
CA LYS A 159 -3.23 -22.83 4.00
C LYS A 159 -3.56 -23.30 5.41
N LYS A 160 -4.52 -22.68 6.09
CA LYS A 160 -4.98 -23.11 7.42
C LYS A 160 -5.73 -24.45 7.37
N GLN A 161 -6.49 -24.72 6.31
CA GLN A 161 -7.13 -26.01 6.07
C GLN A 161 -6.07 -27.08 5.69
N ASP A 162 -5.14 -26.74 4.80
CA ASP A 162 -4.02 -27.60 4.40
C ASP A 162 -3.18 -28.02 5.62
N LEU A 163 -2.82 -27.09 6.51
CA LEU A 163 -2.10 -27.36 7.77
C LEU A 163 -2.90 -28.25 8.74
N ASP A 164 -4.21 -28.03 8.86
CA ASP A 164 -5.09 -28.80 9.74
C ASP A 164 -5.27 -30.25 9.20
N ASP A 165 -5.15 -30.46 7.88
CA ASP A 165 -5.15 -31.78 7.25
C ASP A 165 -3.75 -32.44 7.21
N GLU A 166 -2.66 -31.67 7.14
CA GLU A 166 -1.29 -32.13 7.39
C GLU A 166 -1.14 -32.66 8.83
N GLU A 167 -1.69 -31.96 9.84
CA GLU A 167 -1.62 -32.40 11.23
C GLU A 167 -2.44 -33.69 11.49
N LYS A 168 -3.58 -33.87 10.79
CA LYS A 168 -4.37 -35.12 10.82
C LYS A 168 -3.65 -36.28 10.13
N THR A 169 -3.08 -36.04 8.96
CA THR A 169 -2.36 -37.09 8.21
C THR A 169 -1.07 -37.50 8.91
N ALA A 170 -0.34 -36.56 9.53
CA ALA A 170 0.81 -36.87 10.38
C ALA A 170 0.44 -37.80 11.54
N LYS A 171 -0.64 -37.51 12.28
CA LYS A 171 -1.12 -38.37 13.39
C LYS A 171 -1.58 -39.75 12.91
N PHE A 172 -2.24 -39.84 11.75
CA PHE A 172 -2.62 -41.13 11.16
C PHE A 172 -1.40 -41.97 10.75
N ILE A 173 -0.36 -41.33 10.20
CA ILE A 173 0.93 -41.97 9.88
C ILE A 173 1.64 -42.42 11.16
N GLU A 174 1.70 -41.59 12.20
CA GLU A 174 2.27 -41.95 13.50
C GLU A 174 1.58 -43.19 14.10
N GLN A 175 0.25 -43.26 14.02
CA GLN A 175 -0.52 -44.39 14.54
C GLN A 175 -0.36 -45.67 13.69
N GLN A 176 -0.20 -45.54 12.36
CA GLN A 176 0.20 -46.65 11.48
C GLN A 176 1.60 -47.16 11.83
N VAL A 177 2.56 -46.26 12.07
CA VAL A 177 3.94 -46.61 12.46
C VAL A 177 3.96 -47.26 13.84
N ARG A 178 3.21 -46.75 14.83
CA ARG A 178 3.10 -47.35 16.17
C ARG A 178 2.55 -48.78 16.09
N ARG A 179 1.44 -49.00 15.39
CA ARG A 179 0.88 -50.35 15.18
C ARG A 179 1.82 -51.26 14.37
N GLY A 180 2.62 -50.69 13.46
CA GLY A 180 3.66 -51.40 12.72
C GLY A 180 4.88 -51.78 13.57
N LEU A 181 5.17 -51.03 14.64
CA LEU A 181 6.14 -51.39 15.67
C LEU A 181 5.56 -52.43 16.64
N GLU A 182 4.32 -52.27 17.09
CA GLU A 182 3.65 -53.22 18.00
C GLU A 182 3.41 -54.58 17.31
N GLY A 183 3.19 -54.58 15.99
CA GLY A 183 3.15 -55.79 15.15
C GLY A 183 4.52 -56.31 14.69
N LYS A 184 5.62 -55.66 15.07
CA LYS A 184 6.99 -56.16 14.96
C LYS A 184 7.65 -56.14 16.32
N GLU A 185 7.43 -57.20 17.10
CA GLU A 185 8.37 -57.51 18.17
C GLU A 185 9.80 -57.41 17.62
N VAL A 186 10.66 -56.73 18.36
CA VAL A 186 12.07 -56.62 17.99
C VAL A 186 12.72 -57.94 18.34
N GLU A 187 12.59 -58.91 17.42
CA GLU A 187 13.62 -59.91 17.18
C GLU A 187 14.93 -59.15 16.95
N LYS A 188 15.66 -58.92 18.04
CA LYS A 188 17.08 -58.63 17.98
C LYS A 188 17.68 -59.77 17.16
N PRO A 189 18.39 -59.52 16.05
CA PRO A 189 19.01 -60.59 15.29
C PRO A 189 20.10 -61.23 16.15
N VAL A 190 19.73 -62.29 16.87
CA VAL A 190 20.65 -63.13 17.63
C VAL A 190 21.49 -63.85 16.59
N TYR A 191 22.74 -63.43 16.47
CA TYR A 191 23.66 -63.98 15.48
C TYR A 191 24.10 -65.38 15.94
N THR A 192 23.27 -66.39 15.68
CA THR A 192 23.62 -67.79 15.87
C THR A 192 24.60 -68.20 14.77
N GLU A 193 25.82 -68.57 15.16
CA GLU A 193 26.84 -69.03 14.23
C GLU A 193 26.42 -70.34 13.54
N LEU A 194 26.71 -70.45 12.24
CA LEU A 194 26.39 -71.63 11.42
C LEU A 194 27.36 -72.77 11.73
N ASN A 195 27.15 -73.48 12.84
CA ASN A 195 27.89 -74.69 13.13
C ASN A 195 27.49 -75.79 12.11
N ARG A 196 28.49 -76.36 11.42
CA ARG A 196 28.31 -77.42 10.42
C ARG A 196 28.86 -78.73 10.97
N GLU A 197 28.00 -79.73 11.12
CA GLU A 197 28.43 -81.09 11.47
C GLU A 197 28.68 -81.98 10.23
N ASN A 198 28.57 -81.42 9.02
CA ASN A 198 28.97 -82.07 7.77
C ASN A 198 29.34 -81.01 6.70
N GLU A 199 30.39 -81.23 5.90
CA GLU A 199 30.95 -80.21 4.99
C GLU A 199 30.62 -80.41 3.49
N GLU A 200 30.06 -81.55 3.08
CA GLU A 200 29.95 -81.90 1.65
C GLU A 200 28.62 -81.53 0.96
N GLU A 201 27.64 -80.94 1.67
CA GLU A 201 26.35 -80.60 1.06
C GLU A 201 26.35 -79.23 0.34
N LYS A 202 26.14 -79.26 -0.98
CA LYS A 202 26.33 -78.12 -1.88
C LYS A 202 25.11 -77.19 -1.90
N VAL A 203 25.20 -76.06 -1.20
CA VAL A 203 24.14 -75.03 -1.12
C VAL A 203 23.75 -74.48 -2.50
N THR A 204 22.51 -74.71 -2.92
CA THR A 204 21.95 -74.30 -4.22
C THR A 204 20.92 -73.17 -4.09
N PHE A 205 21.35 -71.93 -4.36
CA PHE A 205 20.44 -70.77 -4.41
C PHE A 205 19.67 -70.71 -5.74
N ASN A 206 18.46 -71.28 -5.78
CA ASN A 206 17.56 -71.21 -6.94
C ASN A 206 16.94 -69.80 -7.11
N LEU A 207 17.69 -68.87 -7.68
CA LEU A 207 17.19 -67.55 -8.09
C LEU A 207 16.63 -67.59 -9.52
N ASN A 208 15.41 -68.13 -9.68
CA ASN A 208 14.76 -68.22 -11.00
C ASN A 208 14.47 -66.84 -11.60
N LYS A 209 15.29 -66.43 -12.58
CA LYS A 209 15.11 -65.20 -13.37
C LYS A 209 15.21 -65.48 -14.88
N GLY A 210 14.12 -65.98 -15.45
CA GLY A 210 13.87 -66.08 -16.90
C GLY A 210 12.39 -65.73 -17.15
N ALA A 211 11.99 -64.79 -18.03
CA ALA A 211 12.67 -64.00 -19.06
C ALA A 211 13.00 -64.73 -20.38
N SER A 212 11.93 -65.10 -21.11
CA SER A 212 11.91 -65.58 -22.50
C SER A 212 10.59 -65.07 -23.15
N THR A 213 10.48 -64.58 -24.39
CA THR A 213 11.45 -64.41 -25.51
C THR A 213 11.19 -63.12 -26.34
N SER A 214 12.17 -62.22 -26.37
CA SER A 214 12.90 -61.77 -27.59
C SER A 214 12.21 -61.89 -28.98
N ILE A 215 11.94 -60.78 -29.74
CA ILE A 215 12.83 -60.11 -30.77
C ILE A 215 12.59 -60.67 -32.21
N PRO A 216 12.80 -59.94 -33.34
CA PRO A 216 13.59 -58.71 -33.61
C PRO A 216 12.80 -57.51 -34.19
N ALA A 217 13.37 -56.32 -34.49
CA ALA A 217 14.71 -55.72 -34.34
C ALA A 217 14.56 -54.24 -33.90
N SER A 218 15.37 -53.69 -32.99
CA SER A 218 16.71 -53.08 -33.21
C SER A 218 16.70 -51.85 -34.17
N SER A 219 17.10 -50.62 -33.79
CA SER A 219 17.87 -50.22 -32.59
C SER A 219 17.74 -48.73 -32.16
N LYS A 220 17.98 -48.50 -30.84
CA LYS A 220 18.44 -47.27 -30.14
C LYS A 220 17.51 -46.05 -29.90
N THR A 221 17.15 -45.90 -28.60
CA THR A 221 17.18 -44.68 -27.72
C THR A 221 16.30 -43.45 -28.02
N SER A 222 15.69 -42.75 -27.03
CA SER A 222 15.59 -42.96 -25.55
C SER A 222 14.50 -42.06 -24.91
N SER A 223 14.17 -42.28 -23.63
CA SER A 223 13.39 -41.41 -22.70
C SER A 223 11.99 -40.96 -23.18
N VAL A 224 10.90 -41.71 -22.98
CA VAL A 224 10.18 -42.05 -21.73
C VAL A 224 9.26 -40.94 -21.19
N LEU A 225 7.96 -41.13 -21.40
CA LEU A 225 6.80 -40.55 -20.71
C LEU A 225 5.68 -41.61 -20.72
N GLY A 226 4.82 -41.68 -19.70
CA GLY A 226 3.57 -42.44 -19.81
C GLY A 226 2.93 -42.89 -18.48
N PRO A 227 1.59 -43.09 -18.42
CA PRO A 227 0.84 -42.77 -17.20
C PRO A 227 -0.27 -43.79 -16.81
N ASN A 228 -1.13 -43.34 -15.89
CA ASN A 228 -2.49 -43.80 -15.49
C ASN A 228 -2.55 -44.24 -14.00
N ALA A 229 -3.52 -43.86 -13.15
CA ALA A 229 -4.86 -43.26 -13.21
C ALA A 229 -6.04 -44.24 -12.99
N LEU A 230 -7.02 -43.79 -12.20
CA LEU A 230 -8.26 -44.47 -11.77
C LEU A 230 -8.03 -45.62 -10.75
N LYS A 231 -8.87 -45.85 -9.73
CA LYS A 231 -10.22 -45.34 -9.42
C LYS A 231 -10.46 -45.29 -7.90
N MET A 232 -11.28 -44.34 -7.43
CA MET A 232 -11.97 -44.36 -6.12
C MET A 232 -13.47 -44.12 -6.36
N VAL A 233 -14.33 -44.75 -5.56
CA VAL A 233 -15.80 -44.57 -5.61
C VAL A 233 -16.37 -44.74 -4.20
N GLU A 234 -17.01 -43.68 -3.67
CA GLU A 234 -18.05 -43.64 -2.62
C GLU A 234 -17.78 -44.31 -1.24
N GLY A 235 -18.45 -43.96 -0.14
CA GLY A 235 -19.40 -42.86 0.09
C GLY A 235 -20.13 -43.01 1.44
N ALA A 236 -20.75 -41.91 1.91
CA ALA A 236 -21.61 -41.81 3.10
C ALA A 236 -20.95 -42.03 4.51
N VAL A 237 -21.58 -41.66 5.65
CA VAL A 237 -22.07 -40.34 6.15
C VAL A 237 -22.78 -40.53 7.52
N LYS A 238 -22.71 -39.52 8.42
CA LYS A 238 -23.38 -39.42 9.76
C LYS A 238 -22.78 -40.34 10.87
N ARG A 239 -22.88 -40.03 12.18
CA ARG A 239 -23.65 -38.98 12.92
C ARG A 239 -22.98 -38.67 14.29
N LYS A 240 -23.21 -37.46 14.84
CA LYS A 240 -23.53 -37.08 16.26
C LYS A 240 -22.81 -37.76 17.47
N GLU A 241 -22.50 -37.12 18.61
CA GLU A 241 -22.76 -35.76 19.15
C GLU A 241 -21.98 -35.53 20.47
N SER A 242 -21.68 -34.27 20.85
CA SER A 242 -21.44 -33.76 22.24
C SER A 242 -20.38 -34.40 23.18
N ALA A 243 -19.82 -33.72 24.20
CA ALA A 243 -19.53 -32.29 24.46
C ALA A 243 -18.69 -32.16 25.76
N HIS A 244 -17.86 -31.11 25.88
CA HIS A 244 -17.29 -30.55 27.14
C HIS A 244 -16.32 -31.47 27.95
N SER A 245 -15.45 -31.00 28.87
CA SER A 245 -14.83 -29.69 29.20
C SER A 245 -13.62 -29.96 30.16
N SER A 246 -12.90 -29.05 30.84
CA SER A 246 -12.97 -27.58 31.05
C SER A 246 -11.61 -27.00 31.49
N GLY A 247 -11.45 -25.66 31.38
CA GLY A 247 -10.61 -24.85 32.30
C GLY A 247 -9.11 -24.73 32.03
N GLN A 248 -8.40 -23.67 32.44
CA GLN A 248 -8.79 -22.35 33.01
C GLN A 248 -7.63 -21.36 32.68
N SER A 249 -7.80 -20.22 32.00
CA SER A 249 -8.54 -18.96 32.28
C SER A 249 -7.68 -17.85 32.91
N LYS A 250 -7.55 -16.71 32.21
CA LYS A 250 -7.32 -15.38 32.81
C LYS A 250 -8.19 -14.35 32.09
N GLU A 251 -8.90 -13.54 32.86
CA GLU A 251 -9.92 -12.63 32.34
C GLU A 251 -9.37 -11.27 31.91
N LYS A 252 -9.99 -10.69 30.88
CA LYS A 252 -10.12 -9.23 30.74
C LYS A 252 -11.58 -8.92 30.45
N LYS A 253 -12.13 -7.88 31.10
CA LYS A 253 -13.53 -7.48 30.96
C LYS A 253 -13.84 -7.13 29.50
N LYS A 254 -14.96 -7.64 28.99
CA LYS A 254 -15.49 -7.26 27.67
C LYS A 254 -16.02 -5.83 27.74
N LYS A 255 -15.66 -4.97 26.78
CA LYS A 255 -16.34 -3.68 26.57
C LYS A 255 -17.79 -3.92 26.13
N SER A 256 -18.65 -2.92 26.27
CA SER A 256 -20.01 -2.97 25.73
C SER A 256 -19.99 -2.77 24.21
N ALA A 257 -20.93 -3.38 23.49
CA ALA A 257 -21.14 -3.08 22.07
C ALA A 257 -21.50 -1.60 21.83
N LEU A 258 -22.01 -0.90 22.85
CA LEU A 258 -22.21 0.55 22.83
C LEU A 258 -20.90 1.35 22.92
N ASP A 259 -19.91 0.86 23.66
CA ASP A 259 -18.57 1.49 23.73
C ASP A 259 -17.85 1.33 22.38
N GLU A 260 -17.94 0.14 21.77
CA GLU A 260 -17.29 -0.18 20.50
C GLU A 260 -17.89 0.63 19.32
N ILE A 261 -19.21 0.85 19.33
CA ILE A 261 -19.87 1.78 18.40
C ILE A 261 -19.44 3.24 18.67
N MET A 262 -19.26 3.63 19.94
CA MET A 262 -18.83 4.99 20.30
C MET A 262 -17.37 5.26 19.91
N GLU A 263 -16.46 4.30 20.13
CA GLU A 263 -15.06 4.39 19.69
C GLU A 263 -14.97 4.48 18.17
N LEU A 264 -15.73 3.68 17.41
CA LEU A 264 -15.80 3.77 15.95
C LEU A 264 -16.40 5.11 15.45
N GLU A 265 -17.33 5.71 16.21
CA GLU A 265 -17.83 7.06 15.91
C GLU A 265 -16.76 8.12 16.21
N GLU A 266 -16.00 7.99 17.30
CA GLU A 266 -14.92 8.91 17.66
C GLU A 266 -13.69 8.81 16.74
N GLU A 267 -13.35 7.63 16.24
CA GLU A 267 -12.32 7.47 15.20
C GLU A 267 -12.76 8.14 13.90
N LYS A 268 -14.03 8.00 13.48
CA LYS A 268 -14.57 8.76 12.35
C LYS A 268 -14.49 10.27 12.59
N LYS A 269 -14.79 10.75 13.80
CA LYS A 269 -14.66 12.16 14.19
C LYS A 269 -13.21 12.66 14.17
N ARG A 270 -12.22 11.80 14.47
CA ARG A 270 -10.79 12.10 14.30
C ARG A 270 -10.39 12.17 12.83
N THR A 271 -10.84 11.23 11.99
CA THR A 271 -10.59 11.27 10.53
C THR A 271 -11.31 12.40 9.79
N ALA A 272 -12.25 13.08 10.44
CA ALA A 272 -12.97 14.22 9.88
C ALA A 272 -12.18 15.55 9.91
N ARG A 273 -10.99 15.60 10.55
CA ARG A 273 -10.16 16.82 10.55
C ARG A 273 -9.61 17.09 9.15
N ARG A 274 -9.95 18.24 8.59
CA ARG A 274 -9.50 18.72 7.27
C ARG A 274 -8.57 19.91 7.42
N ASP A 275 -7.71 20.08 6.43
CA ASP A 275 -6.75 21.18 6.33
C ASP A 275 -7.44 22.55 6.06
N TYR A 276 -8.56 22.55 5.34
CA TYR A 276 -9.38 23.76 5.14
C TYR A 276 -10.47 23.89 6.20
N TRP A 277 -10.47 24.98 6.96
CA TRP A 277 -11.42 25.24 8.06
C TRP A 277 -12.51 26.26 7.73
N LEU A 278 -12.34 27.06 6.67
CA LEU A 278 -13.28 28.11 6.29
C LEU A 278 -14.71 27.59 6.06
N GLN A 279 -15.68 28.42 6.46
CA GLN A 279 -17.12 28.26 6.25
C GLN A 279 -17.76 29.66 6.04
N PRO A 280 -18.91 29.77 5.35
CA PRO A 280 -19.66 31.02 5.26
C PRO A 280 -20.30 31.43 6.60
N ASP A 281 -20.67 32.71 6.71
CA ASP A 281 -21.41 33.33 7.82
C ASP A 281 -20.78 33.14 9.22
N ILE A 282 -19.45 33.08 9.25
CA ILE A 282 -18.64 33.19 10.48
C ILE A 282 -17.93 34.55 10.54
N VAL A 283 -17.63 35.01 11.76
CA VAL A 283 -16.74 36.15 11.99
C VAL A 283 -15.28 35.67 12.02
N VAL A 284 -14.41 36.39 11.34
CA VAL A 284 -12.95 36.19 11.34
C VAL A 284 -12.23 37.50 11.66
N LYS A 285 -11.01 37.39 12.18
CA LYS A 285 -10.08 38.49 12.46
C LYS A 285 -8.94 38.44 11.44
N ILE A 286 -8.60 39.58 10.85
CA ILE A 286 -7.61 39.64 9.78
C ILE A 286 -6.23 39.88 10.39
N VAL A 287 -5.30 38.95 10.18
CA VAL A 287 -3.93 39.02 10.75
C VAL A 287 -2.87 39.49 9.77
N THR A 288 -3.18 39.53 8.47
CA THR A 288 -2.23 40.04 7.47
C THR A 288 -2.04 41.56 7.54
N LYS A 289 -0.78 41.99 7.41
CA LYS A 289 -0.42 43.40 7.18
C LYS A 289 -0.37 43.77 5.69
N LYS A 290 -0.40 42.77 4.78
CA LYS A 290 -0.16 42.95 3.32
C LYS A 290 -1.19 43.86 2.64
N LEU A 291 -2.42 43.95 3.17
CA LEU A 291 -3.47 44.83 2.65
C LEU A 291 -3.51 46.23 3.31
N GLY A 292 -2.46 46.58 4.06
CA GLY A 292 -2.33 47.82 4.82
C GLY A 292 -2.88 47.71 6.25
N GLU A 293 -2.31 48.52 7.15
CA GLU A 293 -2.58 48.44 8.59
C GLU A 293 -4.04 48.73 8.96
N LYS A 294 -4.77 49.45 8.10
CA LYS A 294 -6.22 49.73 8.22
C LYS A 294 -7.10 48.47 8.39
N TYR A 295 -6.66 47.30 7.93
CA TYR A 295 -7.38 46.03 8.05
C TYR A 295 -6.76 45.05 9.06
N HIS A 296 -5.55 45.33 9.56
CA HIS A 296 -4.85 44.46 10.50
C HIS A 296 -5.54 44.47 11.88
N LYS A 297 -5.76 43.27 12.44
CA LYS A 297 -6.53 42.99 13.68
C LYS A 297 -8.02 43.40 13.65
N LYS A 298 -8.55 43.86 12.50
CA LYS A 298 -9.97 44.17 12.31
C LYS A 298 -10.80 42.89 12.15
N LYS A 299 -12.12 43.01 12.39
CA LYS A 299 -13.07 41.91 12.26
C LYS A 299 -13.86 42.02 10.95
N ALA A 300 -14.11 40.87 10.33
CA ALA A 300 -14.85 40.74 9.09
C ALA A 300 -15.77 39.51 9.15
N VAL A 301 -16.82 39.50 8.32
CA VAL A 301 -17.73 38.35 8.16
C VAL A 301 -17.38 37.63 6.86
N VAL A 302 -17.16 36.31 6.91
CA VAL A 302 -17.03 35.48 5.69
C VAL A 302 -18.38 35.44 5.00
N LYS A 303 -18.46 35.93 3.75
CA LYS A 303 -19.68 35.90 2.93
C LYS A 303 -19.74 34.71 1.98
N GLU A 304 -18.59 34.23 1.53
CA GLU A 304 -18.45 33.15 0.55
C GLU A 304 -17.07 32.50 0.72
N VAL A 305 -16.95 31.21 0.41
CA VAL A 305 -15.68 30.48 0.42
C VAL A 305 -15.44 29.90 -0.97
N ILE A 306 -14.36 30.36 -1.60
CA ILE A 306 -13.91 29.99 -2.95
C ILE A 306 -12.72 29.03 -2.80
N ASP A 307 -12.70 27.98 -3.62
CA ASP A 307 -11.62 26.96 -3.68
C ASP A 307 -11.25 26.33 -2.32
N LYS A 308 -12.18 26.32 -1.36
CA LYS A 308 -12.05 25.86 0.04
C LYS A 308 -11.11 26.69 0.93
N TYR A 309 -10.07 27.29 0.36
CA TYR A 309 -9.01 28.01 1.08
C TYR A 309 -9.14 29.54 1.07
N THR A 310 -9.87 30.13 0.11
CA THR A 310 -10.03 31.58 0.00
C THR A 310 -11.42 32.02 0.48
N ALA A 311 -11.47 32.93 1.46
CA ALA A 311 -12.69 33.60 1.89
C ALA A 311 -12.90 34.93 1.14
N VAL A 312 -14.14 35.18 0.72
CA VAL A 312 -14.63 36.55 0.43
C VAL A 312 -15.15 37.11 1.74
N VAL A 313 -14.37 37.99 2.38
CA VAL A 313 -14.73 38.60 3.67
C VAL A 313 -15.29 40.01 3.47
N LYS A 314 -16.32 40.38 4.23
CA LYS A 314 -16.82 41.76 4.33
C LYS A 314 -16.40 42.37 5.66
N MET A 315 -15.70 43.49 5.63
CA MET A 315 -15.31 44.25 6.83
C MET A 315 -16.55 44.69 7.61
N ILE A 316 -16.54 44.53 8.94
CA ILE A 316 -17.64 45.02 9.80
C ILE A 316 -17.58 46.55 9.87
N ASP A 317 -16.41 47.11 10.19
CA ASP A 317 -16.19 48.54 10.39
C ASP A 317 -16.30 49.36 9.09
N SER A 318 -15.76 48.84 7.98
CA SER A 318 -15.59 49.59 6.72
C SER A 318 -16.54 49.18 5.60
N GLY A 319 -17.25 48.06 5.73
CA GLY A 319 -18.11 47.52 4.67
C GLY A 319 -17.39 46.93 3.43
N ASP A 320 -16.10 47.23 3.25
CA ASP A 320 -15.24 46.71 2.17
C ASP A 320 -15.33 45.19 1.99
N LYS A 321 -15.26 44.72 0.74
CA LYS A 321 -15.11 43.30 0.41
C LYS A 321 -13.65 43.00 0.04
N LEU A 322 -13.04 42.01 0.71
CA LEU A 322 -11.68 41.55 0.46
C LEU A 322 -11.69 40.05 0.15
N LYS A 323 -10.78 39.59 -0.73
CA LYS A 323 -10.47 38.16 -0.88
C LYS A 323 -9.21 37.86 -0.08
N LEU A 324 -9.29 36.89 0.84
CA LEU A 324 -8.18 36.50 1.72
C LEU A 324 -8.13 34.98 1.86
N ASP A 325 -6.93 34.43 1.78
CA ASP A 325 -6.65 33.03 2.10
C ASP A 325 -6.75 32.77 3.62
N GLN A 326 -7.06 31.54 4.00
CA GLN A 326 -7.20 31.14 5.42
C GLN A 326 -5.94 31.41 6.26
N THR A 327 -4.74 31.41 5.67
CA THR A 327 -3.48 31.76 6.37
C THR A 327 -3.39 33.23 6.81
N HIS A 328 -4.27 34.11 6.30
CA HIS A 328 -4.34 35.53 6.65
C HIS A 328 -5.50 35.84 7.60
N LEU A 329 -6.22 34.82 8.07
CA LEU A 329 -7.42 34.90 8.89
C LEU A 329 -7.24 34.11 10.20
N GLU A 330 -7.87 34.60 11.26
CA GLU A 330 -7.91 34.02 12.60
C GLU A 330 -9.38 33.87 13.01
N THR A 331 -9.71 32.78 13.71
CA THR A 331 -11.05 32.58 14.27
C THR A 331 -11.35 33.62 15.36
N VAL A 332 -12.63 33.86 15.64
CA VAL A 332 -13.07 34.83 16.65
C VAL A 332 -13.94 34.13 17.66
N ILE A 333 -13.36 33.76 18.80
CA ILE A 333 -14.11 33.21 19.93
C ILE A 333 -14.98 34.34 20.55
N PRO A 334 -16.30 34.16 20.69
CA PRO A 334 -17.16 35.14 21.33
C PRO A 334 -17.08 35.05 22.86
N ALA A 335 -17.80 35.93 23.56
CA ALA A 335 -18.10 35.72 24.98
C ALA A 335 -18.97 34.46 25.18
N PRO A 336 -18.91 33.78 26.34
CA PRO A 336 -19.80 32.67 26.65
C PRO A 336 -21.28 33.09 26.60
N GLY A 337 -22.16 32.11 26.37
CA GLY A 337 -23.59 32.30 26.09
C GLY A 337 -23.91 32.70 24.64
N LYS A 338 -22.92 32.78 23.74
CA LYS A 338 -23.12 33.18 22.33
C LYS A 338 -22.93 32.02 21.35
N LYS A 339 -23.59 32.12 20.19
CA LYS A 339 -23.50 31.12 19.11
C LYS A 339 -22.12 31.09 18.44
N VAL A 340 -21.66 29.87 18.18
CA VAL A 340 -20.45 29.52 17.43
C VAL A 340 -20.79 28.47 16.37
N MET A 341 -20.02 28.47 15.28
CA MET A 341 -20.03 27.43 14.25
C MET A 341 -18.80 26.53 14.46
N VAL A 342 -18.98 25.21 14.41
CA VAL A 342 -17.88 24.25 14.40
C VAL A 342 -17.33 24.12 12.98
N LEU A 343 -16.04 24.40 12.83
CA LEU A 343 -15.33 24.52 11.56
C LEU A 343 -14.69 23.21 11.12
N ASN A 344 -14.29 22.36 12.08
CA ASN A 344 -13.48 21.19 11.82
C ASN A 344 -13.81 19.99 12.72
N GLY A 345 -13.23 18.84 12.38
CA GLY A 345 -13.40 17.61 13.15
C GLY A 345 -14.83 17.08 13.19
N GLY A 346 -15.14 16.33 14.25
CA GLY A 346 -16.32 15.47 14.34
C GLY A 346 -17.71 16.13 14.32
N TYR A 347 -17.78 17.44 14.59
CA TYR A 347 -19.04 18.19 14.66
C TYR A 347 -19.07 19.33 13.61
N ARG A 348 -18.22 19.26 12.57
CA ARG A 348 -18.11 20.29 11.53
C ARG A 348 -19.46 20.59 10.86
N GLY A 349 -19.84 21.87 10.86
CA GLY A 349 -21.10 22.36 10.30
C GLY A 349 -22.25 22.40 11.30
N ASN A 350 -22.05 21.93 12.54
CA ASN A 350 -23.03 22.13 13.61
C ASN A 350 -22.83 23.51 14.25
N GLU A 351 -23.93 24.22 14.47
CA GLU A 351 -23.96 25.32 15.44
C GLU A 351 -23.91 24.80 16.87
N GLY A 352 -23.31 25.60 17.76
CA GLY A 352 -23.38 25.40 19.20
C GLY A 352 -23.37 26.73 19.96
N ILE A 353 -23.61 26.65 21.26
CA ILE A 353 -23.48 27.78 22.20
C ILE A 353 -22.19 27.57 22.99
N LEU A 354 -21.35 28.60 23.04
CA LEU A 354 -20.11 28.58 23.83
C LEU A 354 -20.45 28.66 25.33
N GLU A 355 -20.01 27.68 26.12
CA GLU A 355 -20.26 27.63 27.57
C GLU A 355 -19.07 28.20 28.36
N SER A 356 -17.87 27.70 28.09
CA SER A 356 -16.65 28.06 28.83
C SER A 356 -15.39 28.00 27.96
N ILE A 357 -14.34 28.70 28.39
CA ILE A 357 -13.09 28.94 27.65
C ILE A 357 -11.90 28.58 28.56
N ASN A 358 -10.93 27.82 28.04
CA ASN A 358 -9.74 27.37 28.77
C ASN A 358 -8.45 27.86 28.08
N GLU A 359 -8.05 29.08 28.43
CA GLU A 359 -6.89 29.77 27.86
C GLU A 359 -5.58 28.98 27.97
N LYS A 360 -5.41 28.18 29.03
CA LYS A 360 -4.19 27.37 29.25
C LYS A 360 -4.01 26.23 28.24
N ARG A 361 -5.08 25.81 27.56
CA ARG A 361 -5.06 24.71 26.57
C ARG A 361 -5.51 25.15 25.18
N PHE A 362 -5.80 26.45 24.99
CA PHE A 362 -6.43 27.01 23.79
C PHE A 362 -7.69 26.23 23.36
N SER A 363 -8.45 25.75 24.36
CA SER A 363 -9.62 24.90 24.18
C SER A 363 -10.89 25.51 24.79
N ALA A 364 -12.04 25.11 24.28
CA ALA A 364 -13.35 25.63 24.66
C ALA A 364 -14.37 24.49 24.82
N THR A 365 -15.37 24.72 25.68
CA THR A 365 -16.52 23.83 25.84
C THR A 365 -17.74 24.47 25.21
N ILE A 366 -18.43 23.70 24.35
CA ILE A 366 -19.65 24.14 23.66
C ILE A 366 -20.79 23.14 23.89
N ILE A 367 -22.02 23.62 23.77
CA ILE A 367 -23.22 22.79 23.72
C ILE A 367 -23.75 22.84 22.29
N ILE A 368 -23.87 21.69 21.63
CA ILE A 368 -24.35 21.61 20.23
C ILE A 368 -25.83 21.98 20.16
N ASP A 369 -26.19 22.95 19.32
CA ASP A 369 -27.56 23.43 19.13
C ASP A 369 -28.21 22.86 17.85
N SER A 370 -27.41 22.46 16.86
CA SER A 370 -27.91 21.95 15.56
C SER A 370 -27.56 20.49 15.30
N GLY A 371 -28.41 19.80 14.53
CA GLY A 371 -28.20 18.42 14.08
C GLY A 371 -28.69 17.33 15.06
N PRO A 372 -28.46 16.04 14.74
CA PRO A 372 -28.99 14.91 15.52
C PRO A 372 -28.34 14.73 16.91
N LEU A 373 -27.30 15.52 17.22
CA LEU A 373 -26.61 15.52 18.52
C LEU A 373 -26.87 16.82 19.30
N LYS A 374 -28.00 17.50 19.04
CA LYS A 374 -28.47 18.67 19.79
C LYS A 374 -28.53 18.35 21.29
N GLY A 375 -28.01 19.27 22.10
CA GLY A 375 -27.88 19.12 23.55
C GLY A 375 -26.60 18.40 24.01
N ARG A 376 -25.80 17.80 23.11
CA ARG A 376 -24.50 17.22 23.50
C ARG A 376 -23.53 18.35 23.88
N ARG A 377 -23.09 18.32 25.14
CA ARG A 377 -21.95 19.10 25.64
C ARG A 377 -20.66 18.46 25.12
N VAL A 378 -19.78 19.27 24.53
CA VAL A 378 -18.49 18.84 23.96
C VAL A 378 -17.42 19.74 24.54
N GLU A 379 -16.54 19.14 25.35
CA GLU A 379 -15.41 19.81 25.98
C GLU A 379 -14.17 19.77 25.08
N ASP A 380 -13.17 20.60 25.40
CA ASP A 380 -11.82 20.57 24.82
C ASP A 380 -11.70 20.79 23.29
N ILE A 381 -12.64 21.48 22.65
CA ILE A 381 -12.51 21.87 21.23
C ILE A 381 -11.49 23.00 21.08
N LEU A 382 -10.53 22.87 20.16
CA LEU A 382 -9.52 23.89 19.87
C LEU A 382 -10.13 25.18 19.30
N TYR A 383 -9.56 26.34 19.62
CA TYR A 383 -10.00 27.63 19.07
C TYR A 383 -9.92 27.71 17.53
N GLU A 384 -9.03 26.94 16.90
CA GLU A 384 -8.94 26.83 15.43
C GLU A 384 -10.17 26.15 14.82
N ASP A 385 -10.81 25.24 15.57
CA ASP A 385 -11.88 24.38 15.08
C ASP A 385 -13.29 24.97 15.35
N ILE A 386 -13.38 26.19 15.94
CA ILE A 386 -14.64 26.95 16.16
C ILE A 386 -14.49 28.45 15.87
N SER A 387 -15.56 29.13 15.43
CA SER A 387 -15.62 30.60 15.42
C SER A 387 -17.02 31.15 15.69
N LYS A 388 -17.13 32.41 16.12
CA LYS A 388 -18.40 33.13 16.27
C LYS A 388 -19.20 33.09 14.95
N LEU A 389 -20.48 32.73 15.05
CA LEU A 389 -21.46 32.87 13.96
C LEU A 389 -21.82 34.37 13.78
N ALA A 390 -21.92 34.85 12.54
CA ALA A 390 -22.00 36.27 12.15
C ALA A 390 -23.00 37.13 12.95
#